data_AF-A0A7Y2FXR4-F1
#
_entry.id   AF-A0A7Y2FXR4-F1
#
_cell.length_a   1.000
_cell.length_b   1.000
_cell.length_c   1.000
_cell.angle_alpha   90.00
_cell.angle_beta   90.00
_cell.angle_gamma   90.00
#
_symmetry.space_group_name_H-M   'P 1'
#
loop_
_entity.id
_entity.type
_entity.pdbx_description
1 polymer ?
#
loop_
_entity_poly.entity_id
_entity_poly.type
_entity_poly.pdbx_seq_one_letter_code
_entity_poly.pdbx_strand_id
1 'polypeptide(L)'
;MKQVLFTLIALFSFSFISSQESLISDIMQVDAVNINDSEKYEEALADYQKAYDDQVARLDEALEKLGEDYKKEITGLIEGFTKTLEDAVEKEVKNEKQSVVTRSKTASMTLKSAKKKAIQDFINEMALEIRKLPKSFVEEKQKEIDTLVDEKRGAVESEYTANMQVIAGFNNTTHLTKSNTPTASTSEGSN
;
A
#
# COMPACT_ATOMS: atom_id res chain seq x y z
N MET A 1 58.92 44.92 -10.58
CA MET A 1 59.48 46.21 -11.04
C MET A 1 58.95 46.52 -12.42
N LYS A 2 58.40 47.73 -12.61
CA LYS A 2 58.28 48.55 -13.85
C LYS A 2 57.48 47.94 -15.02
N GLN A 3 56.27 48.44 -15.27
CA GLN A 3 55.92 49.55 -16.21
C GLN A 3 56.12 49.14 -17.68
N VAL A 4 55.28 49.39 -18.69
CA VAL A 4 54.07 50.21 -18.97
C VAL A 4 53.63 49.77 -20.40
N LEU A 5 52.38 50.08 -20.82
CA LEU A 5 51.90 50.53 -22.15
C LEU A 5 50.55 49.85 -22.52
N PHE A 6 49.41 50.43 -22.18
CA PHE A 6 48.59 51.37 -22.98
C PHE A 6 48.34 50.96 -24.44
N THR A 7 47.11 50.55 -24.75
CA THR A 7 46.47 50.88 -26.04
C THR A 7 44.99 51.20 -25.83
N LEU A 8 44.62 52.35 -26.37
CA LEU A 8 43.38 53.11 -26.29
C LEU A 8 42.56 52.89 -27.57
N ILE A 9 41.28 52.52 -27.47
CA ILE A 9 40.24 52.71 -28.51
C ILE A 9 38.93 52.97 -27.74
N ALA A 10 38.55 54.22 -27.45
CA ALA A 10 37.82 55.16 -28.31
C ALA A 10 36.32 54.86 -28.49
N LEU A 11 35.52 55.72 -27.84
CA LEU A 11 34.21 56.24 -28.26
C LEU A 11 33.03 55.28 -28.48
N PHE A 12 32.09 55.29 -27.53
CA PHE A 12 30.68 55.58 -27.83
C PHE A 12 30.09 56.44 -26.72
N SER A 13 29.84 57.71 -27.05
CA SER A 13 29.08 58.66 -26.26
C SER A 13 27.59 58.56 -26.61
N PHE A 14 26.76 58.91 -25.63
CA PHE A 14 25.32 59.16 -25.69
C PHE A 14 24.38 57.95 -25.76
N SER A 15 23.78 57.63 -24.61
CA SER A 15 22.37 57.99 -24.39
C SER A 15 22.07 58.19 -22.91
N PHE A 16 21.44 59.34 -22.64
CA PHE A 16 20.77 59.71 -21.41
C PHE A 16 19.94 58.55 -20.83
N ILE A 17 20.21 58.15 -19.59
CA ILE A 17 19.13 57.83 -18.65
C ILE A 17 19.51 58.51 -17.34
N SER A 18 18.91 59.67 -17.12
CA SER A 18 18.70 60.22 -15.79
C SER A 18 18.03 59.14 -14.95
N SER A 19 18.79 58.54 -14.04
CA SER A 19 18.27 57.78 -12.91
C SER A 19 17.47 58.74 -12.04
N GLN A 20 16.20 58.95 -12.39
CA GLN A 20 15.20 59.20 -11.35
C GLN A 20 15.17 57.93 -10.52
N GLU A 21 15.91 57.94 -9.41
CA GLU A 21 15.58 57.11 -8.27
C GLU A 21 14.08 57.29 -8.03
N SER A 22 13.32 56.25 -8.34
CA SER A 22 11.89 56.26 -8.12
C SER A 22 11.70 56.50 -6.62
N LEU A 23 11.09 57.64 -6.25
CA LEU A 23 10.66 57.93 -4.88
C LEU A 23 9.70 56.85 -4.35
N ILE A 24 9.15 56.01 -5.24
CA ILE A 24 8.31 54.86 -4.91
C ILE A 24 9.16 53.59 -4.65
N SER A 25 10.40 53.50 -5.14
CA SER A 25 11.29 52.35 -4.89
C SER A 25 11.57 52.19 -3.39
N ASP A 26 11.88 53.30 -2.70
CA ASP A 26 12.06 53.31 -1.24
C ASP A 26 10.75 53.05 -0.48
N ILE A 27 9.60 53.40 -1.05
CA ILE A 27 8.26 53.15 -0.46
C ILE A 27 7.82 51.69 -0.67
N MET A 28 8.20 51.07 -1.78
CA MET A 28 7.85 49.70 -2.13
C MET A 28 8.86 48.67 -1.63
N GLN A 29 9.96 49.11 -1.02
CA GLN A 29 10.90 48.26 -0.28
C GLN A 29 10.29 47.90 1.08
N VAL A 30 9.18 47.19 1.05
CA VAL A 30 8.62 46.53 2.24
C VAL A 30 9.41 45.26 2.43
N ASP A 31 10.14 45.13 3.54
CA ASP A 31 10.80 43.90 3.91
C ASP A 31 9.81 42.74 3.79
N ALA A 32 10.16 41.74 2.98
CA ALA A 32 9.35 40.53 2.85
C ALA A 32 9.29 39.87 4.22
N VAL A 33 8.18 40.04 4.94
CA VAL A 33 7.93 39.31 6.17
C VAL A 33 7.85 37.84 5.80
N ASN A 34 8.93 37.10 6.07
CA ASN A 34 8.99 35.66 5.90
C ASN A 34 8.17 35.03 7.03
N ILE A 35 6.84 35.07 6.89
CA ILE A 35 5.95 34.26 7.72
C ILE A 35 6.20 32.83 7.27
N ASN A 36 6.71 32.00 8.16
CA ASN A 36 6.79 30.56 7.92
C ASN A 36 5.36 30.09 7.64
N ASP A 37 5.06 29.67 6.40
CA ASP A 37 3.69 29.36 5.98
C ASP A 37 3.03 28.33 6.91
N SER A 38 3.81 27.46 7.56
CA SER A 38 3.32 26.50 8.56
C SER A 38 2.68 27.14 9.80
N GLU A 39 3.19 28.28 10.30
CA GLU A 39 2.63 28.98 11.47
C GLU A 39 1.28 29.65 11.13
N LYS A 40 1.08 30.02 9.86
CA LYS A 40 -0.16 30.64 9.38
C LYS A 40 -1.29 29.63 9.20
N TYR A 41 -0.95 28.37 8.92
CA TYR A 41 -1.93 27.31 8.61
C TYR A 41 -1.84 26.14 9.58
N GLU A 42 -1.32 26.37 10.79
CA GLU A 42 -1.09 25.35 11.81
C GLU A 42 -2.35 24.55 12.12
N GLU A 43 -3.50 25.23 12.29
CA GLU A 43 -4.79 24.58 12.54
C GLU A 43 -5.22 23.65 11.38
N ALA A 44 -5.11 24.11 10.13
CA ALA A 44 -5.47 23.31 8.96
C ALA A 44 -4.54 22.10 8.77
N LEU A 45 -3.26 22.24 9.09
CA LEU A 45 -2.29 21.15 9.06
C LEU A 45 -2.53 20.15 10.20
N ALA A 46 -2.89 20.63 11.39
CA ALA A 46 -3.23 19.78 12.53
C ALA A 46 -4.52 18.98 12.27
N ASP A 47 -5.55 19.62 11.70
CA ASP A 47 -6.79 18.96 11.31
C ASP A 47 -6.55 17.90 10.24
N TYR A 48 -5.73 18.21 9.22
CA TYR A 48 -5.32 17.23 8.22
C TYR A 48 -4.58 16.06 8.85
N GLN A 49 -3.60 16.32 9.72
CA GLN A 49 -2.80 15.25 10.34
C GLN A 49 -3.69 14.34 11.18
N LYS A 50 -4.61 14.91 11.96
CA LYS A 50 -5.57 14.12 12.74
C LYS A 50 -6.45 13.26 11.84
N ALA A 51 -6.98 13.83 10.75
CA ALA A 51 -7.79 13.07 9.80
C ALA A 51 -6.97 11.97 9.10
N TYR A 52 -5.71 12.25 8.77
CA TYR A 52 -4.78 11.28 8.21
C TYR A 52 -4.57 10.11 9.17
N ASP A 53 -4.19 10.39 10.42
CA ASP A 53 -3.94 9.37 11.44
C ASP A 53 -5.19 8.51 11.70
N ASP A 54 -6.36 9.13 11.82
CA ASP A 54 -7.65 8.44 12.00
C ASP A 54 -7.97 7.52 10.80
N GLN A 55 -7.74 7.99 9.57
CA GLN A 55 -8.02 7.21 8.36
C GLN A 55 -7.00 6.10 8.13
N VAL A 56 -5.73 6.31 8.50
CA VAL A 56 -4.71 5.26 8.50
C VAL A 56 -5.08 4.16 9.50
N ALA A 57 -5.47 4.52 10.71
CA ALA A 57 -5.89 3.56 11.72
C ALA A 57 -7.11 2.74 11.25
N ARG A 58 -8.10 3.38 10.64
CA ARG A 58 -9.28 2.70 10.07
C ARG A 58 -8.91 1.78 8.91
N LEU A 59 -8.01 2.21 8.03
CA LEU A 59 -7.51 1.39 6.94
C LEU A 59 -6.83 0.14 7.51
N ASP A 60 -5.94 0.30 8.49
CA ASP A 60 -5.22 -0.83 9.09
C ASP A 60 -6.16 -1.81 9.80
N GLU A 61 -7.13 -1.33 10.57
CA GLU A 61 -8.17 -2.16 11.19
C GLU A 61 -8.98 -2.93 10.14
N ALA A 62 -9.37 -2.26 9.04
CA ALA A 62 -10.11 -2.91 7.96
C ALA A 62 -9.27 -4.00 7.26
N LEU A 63 -7.99 -3.73 7.00
CA LEU A 63 -7.07 -4.69 6.38
C LEU A 63 -6.80 -5.89 7.28
N GLU A 64 -6.64 -5.68 8.59
CA GLU A 64 -6.46 -6.74 9.58
C GLU A 64 -7.68 -7.64 9.65
N LYS A 65 -8.88 -7.05 9.83
CA LYS A 65 -10.14 -7.80 9.88
C LYS A 65 -10.38 -8.64 8.63
N LEU A 66 -10.12 -8.09 7.44
CA LEU A 66 -10.20 -8.84 6.19
C LEU A 66 -9.23 -10.03 6.17
N GLY A 67 -8.04 -9.88 6.75
CA GLY A 67 -7.07 -10.96 6.91
C GLY A 67 -7.53 -12.06 7.88
N GLU A 68 -8.12 -11.66 9.02
CA GLU A 68 -8.68 -12.60 10.00
C GLU A 68 -9.85 -13.41 9.42
N ASP A 69 -10.78 -12.74 8.73
CA ASP A 69 -11.92 -13.39 8.07
C ASP A 69 -11.45 -14.41 7.02
N TYR A 70 -10.45 -14.03 6.21
CA TYR A 70 -9.82 -14.95 5.25
C TYR A 70 -9.18 -16.15 5.94
N LYS A 71 -8.40 -15.92 7.01
CA LYS A 71 -7.75 -17.00 7.77
C LYS A 71 -8.78 -17.98 8.31
N LYS A 72 -9.88 -17.48 8.87
CA LYS A 72 -10.98 -18.30 9.39
C LYS A 72 -11.63 -19.13 8.28
N GLU A 73 -11.87 -18.53 7.11
CA GLU A 73 -12.43 -19.24 5.95
C GLU A 73 -11.50 -20.37 5.49
N ILE A 74 -10.21 -20.09 5.28
CA ILE A 74 -9.23 -21.09 4.85
C ILE A 74 -9.06 -22.19 5.89
N THR A 75 -8.98 -21.86 7.19
CA THR A 75 -8.92 -22.85 8.26
C THR A 75 -10.12 -23.79 8.20
N GLY A 76 -11.34 -23.27 8.04
CA GLY A 76 -12.54 -24.09 7.91
C GLY A 76 -12.50 -25.04 6.71
N LEU A 77 -11.97 -24.59 5.56
CA LEU A 77 -11.78 -25.45 4.39
C LEU A 77 -10.77 -26.58 4.65
N ILE A 78 -9.65 -26.28 5.30
CA ILE A 78 -8.61 -27.28 5.62
C ILE A 78 -9.11 -28.27 6.67
N GLU A 79 -9.78 -27.82 7.72
CA GLU A 79 -10.37 -28.71 8.73
C GLU A 79 -11.42 -29.65 8.11
N GLY A 80 -12.23 -29.15 7.18
CA GLY A 80 -13.17 -29.97 6.41
C GLY A 80 -12.46 -31.05 5.60
N PHE A 81 -11.39 -30.67 4.90
CA PHE A 81 -10.56 -31.61 4.14
C PHE A 81 -9.90 -32.67 5.02
N THR A 82 -9.33 -32.28 6.17
CA THR A 82 -8.69 -33.20 7.12
C THR A 82 -9.69 -34.24 7.62
N LYS A 83 -10.93 -33.85 7.94
CA LYS A 83 -11.99 -34.81 8.32
C LYS A 83 -12.31 -35.76 7.18
N THR A 84 -12.36 -35.28 5.93
CA THR A 84 -12.54 -36.16 4.77
C THR A 84 -11.38 -37.15 4.60
N LEU A 85 -10.15 -36.81 4.99
CA LEU A 85 -9.03 -37.77 4.93
C LEU A 85 -9.17 -38.95 5.89
N GLU A 86 -9.88 -38.79 7.01
CA GLU A 86 -9.99 -39.81 8.06
C GLU A 86 -10.89 -40.98 7.64
N ASP A 87 -12.00 -40.69 6.95
CA ASP A 87 -13.08 -41.66 6.73
C ASP A 87 -13.39 -41.97 5.25
N ALA A 88 -12.81 -41.21 4.31
CA ALA A 88 -13.27 -41.23 2.92
C ALA A 88 -12.39 -42.08 1.98
N VAL A 89 -13.02 -42.56 0.90
CA VAL A 89 -12.30 -43.28 -0.17
C VAL A 89 -11.56 -42.31 -1.10
N GLU A 90 -10.56 -42.81 -1.84
CA GLU A 90 -9.66 -41.97 -2.67
C GLU A 90 -10.38 -40.96 -3.58
N LYS A 91 -11.52 -41.36 -4.15
CA LYS A 91 -12.32 -40.50 -5.03
C LYS A 91 -12.91 -39.29 -4.29
N GLU A 92 -13.41 -39.50 -3.07
CA GLU A 92 -14.02 -38.44 -2.26
C GLU A 92 -12.96 -37.44 -1.80
N VAL A 93 -11.80 -37.93 -1.36
CA VAL A 93 -10.66 -37.08 -1.00
C VAL A 93 -10.18 -36.25 -2.19
N LYS A 94 -10.08 -36.84 -3.39
CA LYS A 94 -9.71 -36.10 -4.61
C LYS A 94 -10.69 -34.97 -4.92
N ASN A 95 -11.99 -35.24 -4.82
CA ASN A 95 -13.03 -34.25 -5.06
C ASN A 95 -12.97 -33.12 -4.02
N GLU A 96 -12.83 -33.46 -2.74
CA GLU A 96 -12.76 -32.46 -1.67
C GLU A 96 -11.49 -31.60 -1.79
N LYS A 97 -10.35 -32.22 -2.12
CA LYS A 97 -9.12 -31.48 -2.42
C LYS A 97 -9.33 -30.45 -3.52
N GLN A 98 -9.98 -30.84 -4.62
CA GLN A 98 -10.28 -29.92 -5.73
C GLN A 98 -11.23 -28.80 -5.30
N SER A 99 -12.22 -29.11 -4.47
CA SER A 99 -13.13 -28.13 -3.86
C SER A 99 -12.37 -27.10 -3.03
N VAL A 100 -11.52 -27.57 -2.10
CA VAL A 100 -10.68 -26.74 -1.23
C VAL A 100 -9.77 -25.82 -2.04
N VAL A 101 -9.08 -26.35 -3.06
CA VAL A 101 -8.22 -25.55 -3.95
C VAL A 101 -9.02 -24.47 -4.65
N THR A 102 -10.19 -24.81 -5.19
CA THR A 102 -11.03 -23.86 -5.93
C THR A 102 -11.55 -22.75 -5.01
N ARG A 103 -12.09 -23.13 -3.84
CA ARG A 103 -12.60 -22.17 -2.86
C ARG A 103 -11.51 -21.28 -2.29
N SER A 104 -10.33 -21.84 -2.00
CA SER A 104 -9.17 -21.07 -1.50
C SER A 104 -8.68 -20.04 -2.52
N LYS A 105 -8.68 -20.38 -3.83
CA LYS A 105 -8.37 -19.42 -4.89
C LYS A 105 -9.39 -18.28 -4.93
N THR A 106 -10.68 -18.61 -4.89
CA THR A 106 -11.75 -17.61 -4.87
C THR A 106 -11.64 -16.70 -3.65
N ALA A 107 -11.47 -17.26 -2.45
CA ALA A 107 -11.27 -16.50 -1.22
C ALA A 107 -10.06 -15.55 -1.33
N SER A 108 -8.96 -16.01 -1.93
CA SER A 108 -7.75 -15.18 -2.12
C SER A 108 -7.97 -14.02 -3.10
N MET A 109 -8.74 -14.24 -4.18
CA MET A 109 -9.13 -13.16 -5.10
C MET A 109 -10.09 -12.16 -4.44
N THR A 110 -11.06 -12.66 -3.68
CA THR A 110 -12.02 -11.83 -2.94
C THR A 110 -11.30 -10.96 -1.91
N LEU A 111 -10.37 -11.54 -1.12
CA LEU A 111 -9.53 -10.81 -0.18
C LEU A 111 -8.77 -9.67 -0.85
N LYS A 112 -8.08 -9.98 -1.95
CA LYS A 112 -7.34 -8.98 -2.74
C LYS A 112 -8.25 -7.85 -3.21
N SER A 113 -9.43 -8.18 -3.74
CA SER A 113 -10.39 -7.18 -4.22
C SER A 113 -10.89 -6.30 -3.08
N ALA A 114 -11.25 -6.91 -1.95
CA ALA A 114 -11.74 -6.20 -0.76
C ALA A 114 -10.67 -5.26 -0.17
N LYS A 115 -9.42 -5.73 -0.03
CA LYS A 115 -8.30 -4.89 0.43
C LYS A 115 -8.01 -3.74 -0.53
N LYS A 116 -8.02 -3.98 -1.85
CA LYS A 116 -7.88 -2.90 -2.86
C LYS A 116 -9.02 -1.88 -2.76
N LYS A 117 -10.24 -2.32 -2.48
CA LYS A 117 -11.37 -1.43 -2.24
C LYS A 117 -11.17 -0.58 -0.98
N ALA A 118 -10.74 -1.17 0.14
CA ALA A 118 -10.46 -0.43 1.37
C ALA A 118 -9.39 0.66 1.15
N ILE A 119 -8.32 0.34 0.42
CA ILE A 119 -7.30 1.32 0.02
C ILE A 119 -7.91 2.43 -0.86
N GLN A 120 -8.79 2.09 -1.80
CA GLN A 120 -9.45 3.09 -2.63
C GLN A 120 -10.37 4.01 -1.84
N ASP A 121 -11.10 3.47 -0.86
CA ASP A 121 -11.95 4.25 0.03
C ASP A 121 -11.09 5.22 0.86
N PHE A 122 -9.94 4.77 1.39
CA PHE A 122 -8.94 5.66 2.03
C PHE A 122 -8.48 6.80 1.12
N ILE A 123 -8.13 6.53 -0.14
CA ILE A 123 -7.74 7.56 -1.11
C ILE A 123 -8.86 8.59 -1.30
N ASN A 124 -10.10 8.11 -1.42
CA ASN A 124 -11.25 8.99 -1.66
C ASN A 124 -11.49 9.92 -0.47
N GLU A 125 -11.41 9.41 0.75
CA GLU A 125 -11.55 10.20 1.98
C GLU A 125 -10.41 11.23 2.09
N MET A 126 -9.16 10.80 1.91
CA MET A 126 -8.02 11.71 2.04
C MET A 126 -7.95 12.77 0.94
N ALA A 127 -8.46 12.49 -0.26
CA ALA A 127 -8.59 13.49 -1.31
C ALA A 127 -9.53 14.63 -0.92
N LEU A 128 -10.52 14.40 -0.04
CA LEU A 128 -11.37 15.45 0.49
C LEU A 128 -10.61 16.32 1.50
N GLU A 129 -9.78 15.72 2.33
CA GLU A 129 -8.96 16.43 3.32
C GLU A 129 -7.88 17.29 2.67
N ILE A 130 -7.18 16.77 1.67
CA ILE A 130 -6.18 17.54 0.91
C ILE A 130 -6.79 18.80 0.28
N ARG A 131 -8.03 18.73 -0.20
CA ARG A 131 -8.71 19.88 -0.84
C ARG A 131 -8.98 21.03 0.14
N LYS A 132 -8.99 20.77 1.44
CA LYS A 132 -9.16 21.80 2.48
C LYS A 132 -7.86 22.54 2.76
N LEU A 133 -6.71 21.97 2.38
CA LEU A 133 -5.40 22.56 2.62
C LEU A 133 -5.11 23.74 1.69
N PRO A 134 -4.26 24.69 2.12
CA PRO A 134 -3.68 25.69 1.23
C PRO A 134 -2.91 25.03 0.09
N LYS A 135 -2.97 25.64 -1.10
CA LYS A 135 -2.35 25.09 -2.33
C LYS A 135 -0.87 24.74 -2.20
N SER A 136 -0.13 25.44 -1.34
CA SER A 136 1.29 25.21 -1.08
C SER A 136 1.57 23.84 -0.46
N PHE A 137 0.62 23.24 0.26
CA PHE A 137 0.78 21.95 0.94
C PHE A 137 0.15 20.77 0.19
N VAL A 138 -0.71 21.04 -0.79
CA VAL A 138 -1.48 20.01 -1.50
C VAL A 138 -0.59 18.96 -2.15
N GLU A 139 0.49 19.37 -2.83
CA GLU A 139 1.39 18.45 -3.53
C GLU A 139 2.17 17.56 -2.56
N GLU A 140 2.70 18.15 -1.48
CA GLU A 140 3.42 17.42 -0.44
C GLU A 140 2.53 16.36 0.20
N LYS A 141 1.32 16.75 0.59
CA LYS A 141 0.36 15.85 1.26
C LYS A 141 -0.23 14.80 0.33
N GLN A 142 -0.40 15.10 -0.95
CA GLN A 142 -0.75 14.10 -1.95
C GLN A 142 0.35 13.03 -2.07
N LYS A 143 1.62 13.45 -2.09
CA LYS A 143 2.76 12.51 -2.17
C LYS A 143 2.87 11.60 -0.94
N GLU A 144 2.55 12.12 0.24
CA GLU A 144 2.47 11.34 1.49
C GLU A 144 1.43 10.21 1.37
N ILE A 145 0.23 10.53 0.88
CA ILE A 145 -0.84 9.55 0.64
C ILE A 145 -0.45 8.54 -0.45
N ASP A 146 0.10 9.00 -1.57
CA ASP A 146 0.49 8.13 -2.68
C ASP A 146 1.56 7.12 -2.24
N THR A 147 2.54 7.56 -1.43
CA THR A 147 3.59 6.68 -0.88
C THR A 147 3.01 5.57 -0.03
N LEU A 148 2.10 5.90 0.91
CA LEU A 148 1.42 4.91 1.74
C LEU A 148 0.57 3.95 0.91
N VAL A 149 -0.18 4.49 -0.06
CA VAL A 149 -1.06 3.70 -0.94
C VAL A 149 -0.25 2.70 -1.76
N ASP A 150 0.88 3.10 -2.30
CA ASP A 150 1.75 2.23 -3.08
C ASP A 150 2.35 1.11 -2.21
N GLU A 151 2.78 1.43 -0.99
CA GLU A 151 3.22 0.43 -0.01
C GLU A 151 2.12 -0.61 0.27
N LYS A 152 0.91 -0.15 0.64
CA LYS A 152 -0.22 -1.04 0.97
C LYS A 152 -0.65 -1.86 -0.24
N ARG A 153 -0.67 -1.29 -1.45
CA ARG A 153 -0.98 -2.03 -2.69
C ARG A 153 0.07 -3.10 -2.98
N GLY A 154 1.35 -2.78 -2.78
CA GLY A 154 2.45 -3.73 -2.90
C GLY A 154 2.29 -4.91 -1.94
N ALA A 155 1.97 -4.63 -0.67
CA ALA A 155 1.72 -5.67 0.34
C ALA A 155 0.55 -6.58 -0.04
N VAL A 156 -0.58 -6.04 -0.51
CA VAL A 156 -1.74 -6.82 -0.97
C VAL A 156 -1.38 -7.74 -2.14
N GLU A 157 -0.57 -7.27 -3.08
CA GLU A 157 -0.19 -8.07 -4.25
C GLU A 157 0.80 -9.18 -3.89
N SER A 158 1.73 -8.87 -2.97
CA SER A 158 2.65 -9.85 -2.40
C SER A 158 1.91 -10.96 -1.64
N GLU A 159 0.97 -10.58 -0.76
CA GLU A 159 0.12 -11.51 -0.01
C GLU A 159 -0.67 -12.42 -0.95
N TYR A 160 -1.34 -11.85 -1.96
CA TYR A 160 -2.07 -12.64 -2.96
C TYR A 160 -1.17 -13.66 -3.66
N THR A 161 0.03 -13.24 -4.05
CA THR A 161 1.00 -14.10 -4.72
C THR A 161 1.45 -15.25 -3.81
N ALA A 162 1.76 -14.96 -2.55
CA ALA A 162 2.11 -15.95 -1.55
C ALA A 162 0.97 -16.96 -1.31
N ASN A 163 -0.27 -16.48 -1.18
CA ASN A 163 -1.45 -17.34 -1.02
C ASN A 163 -1.61 -18.29 -2.22
N MET A 164 -1.46 -17.78 -3.45
CA MET A 164 -1.54 -18.60 -4.67
C MET A 164 -0.44 -19.67 -4.73
N GLN A 165 0.77 -19.35 -4.26
CA GLN A 165 1.87 -20.32 -4.17
C GLN A 165 1.57 -21.44 -3.16
N VAL A 166 1.05 -21.08 -1.97
CA VAL A 166 0.66 -22.07 -0.96
C VAL A 166 -0.46 -22.98 -1.47
N ILE A 167 -1.47 -22.42 -2.14
CA ILE A 167 -2.57 -23.20 -2.73
C ILE A 167 -2.04 -24.14 -3.83
N ALA A 168 -1.12 -23.67 -4.67
CA ALA A 168 -0.49 -24.51 -5.68
C ALA A 168 0.33 -25.65 -5.05
N GLY A 169 1.06 -25.36 -3.97
CA GLY A 169 1.77 -26.36 -3.16
C GLY A 169 0.81 -27.42 -2.63
N PHE A 170 -0.25 -27.00 -1.94
CA PHE A 170 -1.29 -27.90 -1.43
C PHE A 170 -1.92 -28.76 -2.52
N ASN A 171 -2.18 -28.19 -3.70
CA ASN A 171 -2.73 -28.92 -4.85
C ASN A 171 -1.76 -29.99 -5.38
N ASN A 172 -0.46 -29.75 -5.32
CA ASN A 172 0.56 -30.68 -5.83
C ASN A 172 0.97 -31.75 -4.80
N THR A 173 0.70 -31.54 -3.51
CA THR A 173 0.98 -32.53 -2.46
C THR A 173 0.02 -33.72 -2.51
N THR A 174 0.54 -34.94 -2.41
CA THR A 174 -0.27 -36.16 -2.24
C THR A 174 -0.65 -36.30 -0.77
N HIS A 175 -1.93 -36.16 -0.45
CA HIS A 175 -2.43 -36.18 0.94
C HIS A 175 -2.92 -37.56 1.41
N LEU A 176 -3.10 -38.50 0.49
CA LEU A 176 -3.37 -39.91 0.81
C LEU A 176 -2.07 -40.72 0.69
N THR A 177 -1.52 -41.14 1.82
CA THR A 177 -0.51 -42.21 1.87
C THR A 177 -1.23 -43.49 2.26
N LYS A 178 -1.12 -44.56 1.45
CA LYS A 178 -1.71 -45.85 1.78
C LYS A 178 -1.08 -46.33 3.10
N SER A 179 -1.81 -46.23 4.19
CA SER A 179 -1.50 -46.98 5.41
C SER A 179 -1.65 -48.46 5.09
N ASN A 180 -0.54 -49.20 5.08
CA ASN A 180 -0.56 -50.66 5.05
C ASN A 180 -1.35 -51.14 6.27
N THR A 181 -2.56 -51.63 6.04
CA THR A 181 -3.33 -52.40 7.02
C THR A 181 -2.44 -53.53 7.55
N PRO A 182 -2.28 -53.70 8.88
CA PRO A 182 -1.76 -54.95 9.41
C PRO A 182 -2.74 -56.04 8.99
N THR A 183 -2.27 -56.96 8.15
CA THR A 183 -2.99 -58.19 7.81
C THR A 183 -3.44 -58.85 9.10
N ALA A 184 -4.77 -58.96 9.28
CA ALA A 184 -5.33 -59.84 10.28
C ALA A 184 -4.85 -61.27 9.94
N SER A 185 -3.94 -61.81 10.75
CA SER A 185 -3.65 -63.23 10.73
C SER A 185 -4.86 -63.95 11.34
N THR A 186 -5.79 -64.32 10.48
CA THR A 186 -6.72 -65.42 10.73
C THR A 186 -5.87 -66.69 10.84
N SER A 187 -5.54 -67.13 12.04
CA SER A 187 -5.12 -68.51 12.27
C SER A 187 -6.37 -69.34 12.57
N GLU A 188 -7.00 -69.83 11.50
CA GLU A 188 -7.73 -71.09 11.58
C GLU A 188 -6.69 -72.19 11.81
N GLY A 189 -6.74 -72.81 12.99
CA GLY A 189 -6.01 -74.01 13.32
C GLY A 189 -6.99 -75.08 13.79
N SER A 190 -7.40 -75.95 12.89
CA SER A 190 -8.05 -77.22 13.20
C SER A 190 -7.15 -78.10 14.07
N ASN A 191 -7.69 -78.61 15.17
CA ASN A 191 -7.81 -80.04 15.43
C ASN A 191 -8.82 -80.30 16.56
#